data_AF-A0A8S4AM08-F1
#
_entry.id   AF-A0A8S4AM08-F1
#
_cell.length_a   1.000
_cell.length_b   1.000
_cell.length_c   1.000
_cell.angle_alpha   90.00
_cell.angle_beta   90.00
_cell.angle_gamma   90.00
#
_symmetry.space_group_name_H-M   'P 1'
#
loop_
_entity.id
_entity.type
_entity.pdbx_description
1 polymer ?
#
loop_
_entity_poly.entity_id
_entity_poly.type
_entity_poly.pdbx_seq_one_letter_code
_entity_poly.pdbx_strand_id
1 'polypeptide(L)'
;MFHIFAAMQKSCSVEYNSSSTSVIHRIQRNQHSHLTRWFAEVMRGYHKAQISFREKCKAQIQRQLVIVDKEVTDEELEEMLRCDNLAIFISEVNSDTHISSQALTEIERRHQDIVGLESSIKELHEIFADTAMLLEIQGELINNIERNVMSAAEYVGASRQETHKAVAYKKNRHKIASLPSFFKPFKRQSSLKAETEVPSDLNHG
;
A
#
# COMPACT_ATOMS: atom_id res chain seq x y z
N MET A 1 0.06 -11.14 15.39
CA MET A 1 1.49 -11.08 15.07
C MET A 1 1.90 -11.77 13.75
N PHE A 2 1.19 -12.77 13.18
CA PHE A 2 1.63 -13.44 11.92
C PHE A 2 0.61 -13.51 10.77
N HIS A 3 -0.65 -13.09 10.98
CA HIS A 3 -1.71 -13.39 10.00
C HIS A 3 -1.63 -12.55 8.72
N ILE A 4 -1.26 -11.27 8.82
CA ILE A 4 -1.16 -10.39 7.64
C ILE A 4 0.06 -10.78 6.79
N PHE A 5 1.20 -11.03 7.43
CA PHE A 5 2.42 -11.49 6.76
C PHE A 5 2.23 -12.82 6.02
N ALA A 6 1.62 -13.81 6.68
CA ALA A 6 1.36 -15.12 6.07
C ALA A 6 0.33 -15.06 4.93
N ALA A 7 -0.71 -14.23 5.06
CA ALA A 7 -1.69 -14.01 4.00
C ALA A 7 -1.04 -13.36 2.77
N MET A 8 -0.14 -12.41 2.96
CA MET A 8 0.56 -11.72 1.87
C MET A 8 1.59 -12.58 1.15
N GLN A 9 2.37 -13.39 1.86
CA GLN A 9 3.31 -14.32 1.23
C GLN A 9 2.60 -15.33 0.32
N LYS A 10 1.40 -15.75 0.73
CA LYS A 10 0.55 -16.66 -0.04
C LYS A 10 -0.02 -16.02 -1.32
N SER A 11 -0.26 -14.71 -1.33
CA SER A 11 -0.75 -13.98 -2.51
C SER A 11 0.31 -13.75 -3.60
N CYS A 12 1.61 -13.77 -3.26
CA CYS A 12 2.70 -13.59 -4.23
C CYS A 12 3.15 -14.88 -4.94
N SER A 13 2.76 -16.07 -4.48
CA SER A 13 3.30 -17.35 -4.96
C SER A 13 2.57 -17.99 -6.15
N VAL A 14 1.81 -17.23 -6.95
CA VAL A 14 1.05 -17.80 -8.08
C VAL A 14 1.89 -17.73 -9.37
N GLU A 15 2.53 -18.85 -9.72
CA GLU A 15 3.24 -19.06 -10.99
C GLU A 15 2.27 -19.22 -12.18
N TYR A 16 2.33 -18.35 -13.22
CA TYR A 16 2.27 -18.73 -14.66
C TYR A 16 2.45 -17.54 -15.64
N ASN A 17 3.16 -17.79 -16.75
CA ASN A 17 3.36 -17.00 -18.00
C ASN A 17 4.23 -15.71 -17.98
N SER A 18 5.46 -15.80 -18.48
CA SER A 18 6.67 -15.13 -17.95
C SER A 18 6.91 -13.62 -18.24
N SER A 19 6.32 -13.00 -19.27
CA SER A 19 6.64 -11.57 -19.60
C SER A 19 5.58 -10.57 -19.14
N SER A 20 4.29 -10.86 -19.38
CA SER A 20 3.18 -9.97 -18.99
C SER A 20 2.90 -10.03 -17.48
N THR A 21 3.06 -11.21 -16.86
CA THR A 21 3.00 -11.33 -15.39
C THR A 21 4.19 -10.68 -14.70
N SER A 22 5.37 -10.62 -15.33
CA SER A 22 6.52 -9.88 -14.77
C SER A 22 6.20 -8.39 -14.62
N VAL A 23 5.57 -7.75 -15.62
CA VAL A 23 5.15 -6.34 -15.53
C VAL A 23 4.05 -6.15 -14.49
N ILE A 24 3.01 -6.99 -14.51
CA ILE A 24 1.91 -6.92 -13.54
C ILE A 24 2.41 -7.12 -12.10
N HIS A 25 3.29 -8.10 -11.88
CA HIS A 25 3.88 -8.40 -10.58
C HIS A 25 4.77 -7.24 -10.09
N ARG A 26 5.53 -6.58 -10.98
CA ARG A 26 6.30 -5.37 -10.64
C ARG A 26 5.39 -4.20 -10.25
N ILE A 27 4.28 -4.01 -10.98
CA ILE A 27 3.29 -2.98 -10.65
C ILE A 27 2.66 -3.27 -9.28
N GLN A 28 2.20 -4.49 -9.03
CA GLN A 28 1.62 -4.90 -7.75
C GLN A 28 2.60 -4.73 -6.60
N ARG A 29 3.87 -5.12 -6.79
CA ARG A 29 4.94 -4.97 -5.79
C ARG A 29 5.21 -3.49 -5.46
N ASN A 30 5.26 -2.61 -6.46
CA ASN A 30 5.44 -1.18 -6.25
C ASN A 30 4.23 -0.56 -5.53
N GLN A 31 3.01 -0.89 -5.96
CA GLN A 31 1.78 -0.40 -5.34
C GLN A 31 1.71 -0.82 -3.87
N HIS A 32 2.01 -2.09 -3.59
CA HIS A 32 2.04 -2.60 -2.22
C HIS A 32 3.03 -1.82 -1.35
N SER A 33 4.25 -1.58 -1.82
CA SER A 33 5.23 -0.77 -1.08
C SER A 33 4.74 0.63 -0.78
N HIS A 34 4.19 1.28 -1.80
CA HIS A 34 3.72 2.65 -1.70
C HIS A 34 2.61 2.75 -0.66
N LEU A 35 1.63 1.83 -0.72
CA LEU A 35 0.54 1.75 0.24
C LEU A 35 1.02 1.43 1.66
N THR A 36 1.95 0.49 1.84
CA THR A 36 2.52 0.16 3.15
C THR A 36 3.26 1.34 3.77
N ARG A 37 4.03 2.09 2.97
CA ARG A 37 4.72 3.30 3.44
C ARG A 37 3.75 4.42 3.79
N TRP A 38 2.75 4.64 2.95
CA TRP A 38 1.70 5.63 3.19
C TRP A 38 0.90 5.28 4.46
N PHE A 39 0.55 4.01 4.64
CA PHE A 39 -0.10 3.53 5.86
C PHE A 39 0.75 3.80 7.10
N ALA A 40 2.05 3.47 7.07
CA ALA A 40 2.96 3.77 8.18
C ALA A 40 3.05 5.28 8.49
N GLU A 41 3.02 6.13 7.46
CA GLU A 41 3.00 7.59 7.64
C GLU A 41 1.71 8.08 8.30
N VAL A 42 0.55 7.58 7.86
CA VAL A 42 -0.76 7.88 8.47
C VAL A 42 -0.80 7.42 9.92
N MET A 43 -0.32 6.20 10.22
CA MET A 43 -0.25 5.67 11.57
C MET A 43 0.66 6.48 12.48
N ARG A 44 1.78 6.99 11.96
CA ARG A 44 2.66 7.90 12.72
C ARG A 44 1.98 9.24 12.99
N GLY A 45 1.21 9.75 12.02
CA GLY A 45 0.35 10.93 12.20
C GLY A 45 -0.70 10.71 13.29
N TYR A 46 -1.35 9.55 13.30
CA TYR A 46 -2.33 9.18 14.31
C TYR A 46 -1.68 9.08 15.71
N HIS A 47 -0.51 8.43 15.83
CA HIS A 47 0.23 8.36 17.10
C HIS A 47 0.60 9.76 17.63
N LYS A 48 1.04 10.68 16.76
CA LYS A 48 1.31 12.06 17.14
C LYS A 48 0.04 12.77 17.65
N ALA A 49 -1.10 12.52 17.02
CA ALA A 49 -2.39 13.05 17.46
C ALA A 49 -2.80 12.48 18.83
N GLN A 50 -2.57 11.19 19.08
CA GLN A 50 -2.80 10.55 20.37
C GLN A 50 -1.95 11.18 21.49
N ILE A 51 -0.64 11.38 21.27
CA ILE A 51 0.23 12.07 22.23
C ILE A 51 -0.31 13.48 22.52
N SER A 52 -0.67 14.25 21.47
CA SER A 52 -1.24 15.58 21.67
C SER A 52 -2.56 15.56 22.44
N PHE A 53 -3.39 14.54 22.25
CA PHE A 53 -4.63 14.36 23.00
C PHE A 53 -4.37 14.06 24.47
N ARG A 54 -3.41 13.17 24.78
CA ARG A 54 -2.95 12.87 26.14
C ARG A 54 -2.53 14.14 26.88
N GLU A 55 -1.66 14.94 26.27
CA GLU A 55 -1.16 16.18 26.86
C GLU A 55 -2.29 17.20 27.13
N LYS A 56 -3.30 17.26 26.25
CA LYS A 56 -4.48 18.10 26.48
C LYS A 56 -5.32 17.61 27.66
N CYS A 57 -5.54 16.30 27.79
CA CYS A 57 -6.25 15.75 28.95
C CYS A 57 -5.48 16.00 30.24
N LYS A 58 -4.16 15.78 30.26
CA LYS A 58 -3.29 16.08 31.40
C LYS A 58 -3.39 17.55 31.82
N ALA A 59 -3.25 18.48 30.89
CA ALA A 59 -3.37 19.91 31.16
C ALA A 59 -4.77 20.31 31.68
N GLN A 60 -5.83 19.65 31.19
CA GLN A 60 -7.18 19.86 31.69
C GLN A 60 -7.33 19.37 33.13
N ILE A 61 -6.82 18.19 33.46
CA ILE A 61 -6.83 17.63 34.83
C ILE A 61 -6.07 18.56 35.77
N GLN A 62 -4.86 18.98 35.40
CA GLN A 62 -4.06 19.91 36.19
C GLN A 62 -4.82 21.20 36.51
N ARG A 63 -5.51 21.77 35.51
CA ARG A 63 -6.32 22.97 35.71
C ARG A 63 -7.49 22.75 36.67
N GLN A 64 -8.16 21.59 36.60
CA GLN A 64 -9.27 21.27 37.50
C GLN A 64 -8.78 21.02 38.93
N LEU A 65 -7.58 20.45 39.10
CA LEU A 65 -6.96 20.27 40.42
C LEU A 65 -6.70 21.61 41.13
N VAL A 66 -6.25 22.62 40.39
CA VAL A 66 -6.08 23.99 40.92
C VAL A 66 -7.42 24.60 41.37
N ILE A 67 -8.55 24.28 40.71
CA ILE A 67 -9.88 24.78 41.09
C ILE A 67 -10.33 24.20 42.44
N VAL A 68 -9.91 22.97 42.75
CA VAL A 68 -10.23 22.30 44.02
C VAL A 68 -9.16 22.52 45.10
N ASP A 69 -8.26 23.50 44.90
CA ASP A 69 -7.21 23.88 45.84
C ASP A 69 -6.19 22.74 46.12
N LYS A 70 -6.00 21.85 45.14
CA LYS A 70 -4.92 20.83 45.14
C LYS A 70 -3.80 21.32 44.23
N GLU A 71 -2.71 21.79 44.84
CA GLU A 71 -1.44 21.96 44.13
C GLU A 71 -0.78 20.59 43.95
N VAL A 72 -0.51 20.23 42.70
CA VAL A 72 0.11 18.96 42.33
C VAL A 72 1.24 19.26 41.35
N THR A 73 2.42 18.72 41.62
CA THR A 73 3.57 18.83 40.71
C THR A 73 3.34 18.02 39.44
N ASP A 74 4.12 18.27 38.38
CA ASP A 74 3.96 17.51 37.13
C ASP A 74 4.26 16.02 37.33
N GLU A 75 5.26 15.71 38.15
CA GLU A 75 5.65 14.35 38.51
C GLU A 75 4.56 13.63 39.32
N GLU A 76 3.98 14.30 40.32
CA GLU A 76 2.86 13.73 41.08
C GLU A 76 1.64 13.52 40.19
N LEU A 77 1.35 14.44 39.28
CA LEU A 77 0.25 14.30 38.33
C LEU A 77 0.47 13.10 37.40
N GLU A 78 1.70 12.89 36.91
CA GLU A 78 2.01 11.71 36.09
C GLU A 78 1.86 10.39 36.88
N GLU A 79 2.25 10.37 38.15
CA GLU A 79 2.03 9.20 39.00
C GLU A 79 0.53 8.95 39.26
N MET A 80 -0.25 10.01 39.47
CA MET A 80 -1.71 9.94 39.57
C MET A 80 -2.33 9.33 38.32
N LEU A 81 -1.87 9.72 37.14
CA LEU A 81 -2.39 9.22 35.86
C LEU A 81 -2.00 7.76 35.60
N ARG A 82 -0.85 7.29 36.12
CA ARG A 82 -0.46 5.88 36.07
C ARG A 82 -1.32 4.99 36.96
N CYS A 83 -1.93 5.54 38.00
CA CYS A 83 -2.76 4.78 38.92
C CYS A 83 -4.16 4.57 38.32
N ASP A 84 -4.66 3.33 38.41
CA ASP A 84 -6.05 3.02 38.05
C ASP A 84 -7.06 3.65 39.01
N ASN A 85 -6.63 3.94 40.26
CA ASN A 85 -7.50 4.45 41.31
C ASN A 85 -7.20 5.91 41.65
N LEU A 86 -7.89 6.82 40.96
CA LEU A 86 -7.78 8.26 41.21
C LEU A 86 -8.36 8.69 42.57
N ALA A 87 -9.26 7.88 43.16
CA ALA A 87 -9.96 8.21 44.40
C ALA A 87 -9.00 8.45 45.57
N ILE A 88 -7.83 7.80 45.57
CA ILE A 88 -6.79 7.97 46.60
C ILE A 88 -6.35 9.44 46.67
N PHE A 89 -6.28 10.13 45.53
CA PHE A 89 -5.75 11.49 45.44
C PHE A 89 -6.81 12.58 45.64
N ILE A 90 -8.06 12.29 45.25
CA ILE A 90 -9.17 13.25 45.34
C ILE A 90 -10.04 13.07 46.59
N SER A 91 -9.82 12.03 47.40
CA SER A 91 -10.61 11.76 48.61
C SER A 91 -10.54 12.85 49.69
N GLU A 92 -9.45 13.62 49.72
CA GLU A 92 -9.26 14.73 50.66
C GLU A 92 -9.96 16.03 50.22
N VAL A 93 -10.46 16.10 48.98
CA VAL A 93 -11.11 17.29 48.45
C VAL A 93 -12.52 17.38 49.01
N ASN A 94 -12.85 18.53 49.62
CA ASN A 94 -14.21 18.79 50.05
C ASN A 94 -15.13 18.97 48.82
N SER A 95 -15.96 17.97 48.55
CA SER A 95 -16.88 17.94 47.40
C SER A 95 -18.23 18.62 47.68
N ASP A 96 -18.42 19.17 48.88
CA ASP A 96 -19.66 19.84 49.31
C ASP A 96 -20.00 21.08 48.47
N THR A 97 -19.01 21.68 47.79
CA THR A 97 -19.26 22.78 46.87
C THR A 97 -19.58 22.26 45.47
N HIS A 98 -20.62 22.81 44.85
CA HIS A 98 -21.01 22.45 43.47
C HIS A 98 -19.84 22.61 42.48
N ILE A 99 -18.99 23.62 42.68
CA ILE A 99 -17.81 23.87 41.85
C ILE A 99 -16.80 22.73 41.98
N SER A 100 -16.51 22.29 43.20
CA SER A 100 -15.57 21.19 43.46
C SER A 100 -16.08 19.87 42.91
N SER A 101 -17.36 19.55 43.12
CA SER A 101 -18.00 18.36 42.55
C SER A 101 -17.92 18.32 41.02
N GLN A 102 -18.15 19.46 40.35
CA GLN A 102 -18.04 19.55 38.90
C GLN A 102 -16.59 19.36 38.41
N ALA A 103 -15.61 19.95 39.11
CA ALA A 103 -14.19 19.81 38.78
C ALA A 103 -13.73 18.35 38.94
N LEU A 104 -14.14 17.67 40.01
CA LEU A 104 -13.87 16.25 40.24
C LEU A 104 -14.47 15.35 39.15
N THR A 105 -15.71 15.62 38.74
CA THR A 105 -16.36 14.88 37.64
C THR A 105 -15.60 15.04 36.32
N GLU A 106 -15.14 16.25 36.02
CA GLU A 106 -14.34 16.50 34.81
C GLU A 106 -12.98 15.81 34.88
N ILE A 107 -12.33 15.81 36.05
CA ILE A 107 -11.07 15.09 36.28
C ILE A 107 -11.24 13.59 35.97
N GLU A 108 -12.27 12.96 36.54
CA GLU A 108 -12.53 11.53 36.33
C GLU A 108 -12.79 11.20 34.85
N ARG A 109 -13.60 12.03 34.19
CA ARG A 109 -13.91 11.88 32.76
C ARG A 109 -12.65 11.93 31.89
N ARG A 110 -11.76 12.89 32.15
CA ARG A 110 -10.50 13.05 31.41
C ARG A 110 -9.51 11.93 31.70
N HIS A 111 -9.49 11.39 32.91
CA HIS A 111 -8.72 10.21 33.25
C HIS A 111 -9.22 8.99 32.45
N GLN A 112 -10.54 8.78 32.37
CA GLN A 112 -11.11 7.72 31.52
C GLN A 112 -10.75 7.88 30.04
N ASP A 113 -10.69 9.10 29.52
CA ASP A 113 -10.22 9.35 28.15
C ASP A 113 -8.75 8.95 27.96
N ILE A 114 -7.88 9.18 28.96
CA ILE A 114 -6.48 8.76 28.95
C ILE A 114 -6.39 7.23 28.99
N VAL A 115 -7.16 6.56 29.84
CA VAL A 115 -7.22 5.09 29.91
C VAL A 115 -7.65 4.49 28.57
N GLY A 116 -8.69 5.06 27.93
CA GLY A 116 -9.13 4.65 26.60
C GLY A 116 -8.06 4.87 25.52
N LEU A 117 -7.32 5.98 25.61
CA LEU A 117 -6.20 6.28 24.73
C LEU A 117 -5.09 5.23 24.85
N GLU A 118 -4.77 4.78 26.06
CA GLU A 118 -3.73 3.76 26.27
C GLU A 118 -4.09 2.43 25.59
N SER A 119 -5.36 2.02 25.62
CA SER A 119 -5.83 0.86 24.85
C SER A 119 -5.62 1.08 23.35
N SER A 120 -6.02 2.26 22.84
CA SER A 120 -5.85 2.60 21.42
C SER A 120 -4.37 2.66 20.98
N ILE A 121 -3.45 3.08 21.87
CA ILE A 121 -2.01 3.06 21.61
C ILE A 121 -1.48 1.62 21.55
N LYS A 122 -1.95 0.73 22.45
CA LYS A 122 -1.56 -0.70 22.43
C LYS A 122 -1.96 -1.37 21.12
N GLU A 123 -3.20 -1.15 20.68
CA GLU A 123 -3.69 -1.66 19.39
C GLU A 123 -2.86 -1.12 18.21
N LEU A 124 -2.56 0.19 18.21
CA LEU A 124 -1.72 0.81 17.20
C LEU A 124 -0.31 0.22 17.18
N HIS A 125 0.25 -0.10 18.35
CA HIS A 125 1.57 -0.70 18.49
C HIS A 125 1.64 -2.10 17.87
N GLU A 126 0.60 -2.93 18.03
CA GLU A 126 0.52 -4.23 17.38
C GLU A 126 0.58 -4.11 15.86
N ILE A 127 -0.11 -3.12 15.30
CA ILE A 127 -0.08 -2.83 13.86
C ILE A 127 1.30 -2.32 13.43
N PHE A 128 1.93 -1.47 14.24
CA PHE A 128 3.28 -0.96 13.96
C PHE A 128 4.33 -2.06 13.96
N ALA A 129 4.26 -3.02 14.89
CA ALA A 129 5.19 -4.15 14.94
C ALA A 129 5.11 -4.98 13.65
N ASP A 130 3.89 -5.27 13.18
CA ASP A 130 3.65 -5.98 11.92
C ASP A 130 4.16 -5.17 10.71
N THR A 131 3.98 -3.84 10.73
CA THR A 131 4.38 -2.94 9.62
C THR A 131 5.89 -2.66 9.59
N ALA A 132 6.54 -2.57 10.75
CA ALA A 132 7.98 -2.34 10.87
C ALA A 132 8.77 -3.53 10.29
N MET A 133 8.33 -4.75 10.60
CA MET A 133 8.88 -5.97 10.00
C MET A 133 8.74 -5.98 8.47
N LEU A 134 7.58 -5.54 7.96
CA LEU A 134 7.34 -5.41 6.51
C LEU A 134 8.22 -4.34 5.84
N LEU A 135 8.55 -3.25 6.55
CA LEU A 135 9.40 -2.18 6.05
C LEU A 135 10.89 -2.55 6.10
N GLU A 136 11.34 -3.25 7.14
CA GLU A 136 12.73 -3.72 7.29
C GLU A 136 13.09 -4.76 6.22
N ILE A 137 12.17 -5.66 5.88
CA ILE A 137 12.31 -6.61 4.76
C ILE A 137 12.27 -5.90 3.39
N GLN A 138 11.71 -4.68 3.31
CA GLN A 138 11.53 -3.91 2.07
C GLN A 138 12.62 -2.88 1.75
N GLY A 139 13.75 -2.84 2.47
CA GLY A 139 14.89 -1.98 2.13
C GLY A 139 15.37 -2.10 0.66
N GLU A 140 15.12 -3.24 0.01
CA GLU A 140 15.39 -3.48 -1.42
C GLU A 140 14.36 -2.87 -2.41
N LEU A 141 13.21 -2.37 -1.94
CA LEU A 141 12.08 -2.06 -2.82
C LEU A 141 12.10 -0.66 -3.44
N ILE A 142 12.78 0.30 -2.82
CA ILE A 142 13.10 1.60 -3.45
C ILE A 142 14.04 1.38 -4.64
N ASN A 143 15.06 0.54 -4.48
CA ASN A 143 15.91 0.09 -5.59
C ASN A 143 15.09 -0.56 -6.71
N ASN A 144 13.97 -1.21 -6.38
CA ASN A 144 13.10 -1.79 -7.40
C ASN A 144 12.31 -0.74 -8.18
N ILE A 145 11.87 0.37 -7.61
CA ILE A 145 11.14 1.42 -8.36
C ILE A 145 12.07 2.12 -9.35
N GLU A 146 13.25 2.53 -8.89
CA GLU A 146 14.26 3.16 -9.75
C GLU A 146 14.72 2.19 -10.86
N ARG A 147 15.04 0.95 -10.49
CA ARG A 147 15.34 -0.12 -11.46
C ARG A 147 14.17 -0.37 -12.40
N ASN A 148 12.92 -0.26 -11.93
CA ASN A 148 11.75 -0.51 -12.75
C ASN A 148 11.52 0.57 -13.80
N VAL A 149 11.71 1.84 -13.43
CA VAL A 149 11.67 2.99 -14.34
C VAL A 149 12.83 2.92 -15.33
N MET A 150 14.04 2.58 -14.87
CA MET A 150 15.20 2.35 -15.75
C MET A 150 14.92 1.25 -16.78
N SER A 151 14.46 0.07 -16.36
CA SER A 151 14.17 -1.02 -17.28
C SER A 151 13.05 -0.68 -18.27
N ALA A 152 12.04 0.08 -17.85
CA ALA A 152 10.99 0.55 -18.77
C ALA A 152 11.55 1.51 -19.83
N ALA A 153 12.44 2.43 -19.44
CA ALA A 153 13.14 3.31 -20.37
C ALA A 153 14.03 2.53 -21.35
N GLU A 154 14.73 1.49 -20.87
CA GLU A 154 15.52 0.59 -21.71
C GLU A 154 14.66 -0.14 -22.76
N TYR A 155 13.50 -0.69 -22.37
CA TYR A 155 12.59 -1.36 -23.31
C TYR A 155 12.07 -0.40 -24.39
N VAL A 156 11.71 0.84 -24.03
CA VAL A 156 11.26 1.86 -24.99
C VAL A 156 12.41 2.25 -25.93
N GLY A 157 13.64 2.38 -25.39
CA GLY A 157 14.83 2.64 -26.17
C GLY A 157 15.12 1.56 -27.21
N ALA A 158 15.09 0.28 -26.80
CA ALA A 158 15.26 -0.86 -27.69
C ALA A 158 14.14 -0.92 -28.76
N SER A 159 12.89 -0.73 -28.36
CA SER A 159 11.73 -0.75 -29.27
C SER A 159 11.78 0.40 -30.30
N ARG A 160 12.25 1.58 -29.90
CA ARG A 160 12.52 2.71 -30.81
C ARG A 160 13.61 2.35 -31.83
N GLN A 161 14.63 1.61 -31.42
CA GLN A 161 15.72 1.20 -32.31
C GLN A 161 15.25 0.16 -33.35
N GLU A 162 14.46 -0.82 -32.92
CA GLU A 162 13.87 -1.83 -33.81
C GLU A 162 12.86 -1.22 -34.79
N THR A 163 12.01 -0.28 -34.34
CA THR A 163 11.10 0.45 -35.25
C THR A 163 11.85 1.30 -36.28
N HIS A 164 12.96 1.93 -35.88
CA HIS A 164 13.81 2.67 -36.82
C HIS A 164 14.45 1.75 -37.88
N LYS A 165 14.96 0.58 -37.48
CA LYS A 165 15.46 -0.45 -38.41
C LYS A 165 14.37 -0.91 -39.37
N ALA A 166 13.15 -1.18 -38.87
CA ALA A 166 12.00 -1.58 -39.68
C ALA A 166 11.63 -0.51 -40.73
N VAL A 167 11.63 0.78 -40.36
CA VAL A 167 11.41 1.89 -41.30
C VAL A 167 12.53 1.97 -42.36
N ALA A 168 13.78 1.77 -41.96
CA ALA A 168 14.92 1.75 -42.89
C ALA A 168 14.82 0.58 -43.90
N TYR A 169 14.41 -0.62 -43.45
CA TYR A 169 14.14 -1.75 -44.32
C TYR A 169 12.98 -1.49 -45.29
N LYS A 170 11.91 -0.83 -44.82
CA LYS A 170 10.79 -0.42 -45.70
C LYS A 170 11.24 0.57 -46.78
N LYS A 171 12.12 1.52 -46.45
CA LYS A 171 12.64 2.54 -47.39
C LYS A 171 13.62 1.96 -48.41
N ASN A 172 14.38 0.93 -48.01
CA ASN A 172 15.36 0.24 -48.86
C ASN A 172 14.92 -1.20 -49.15
N ARG A 173 13.91 -1.37 -50.00
CA ARG A 173 13.34 -2.69 -50.39
C ARG A 173 14.37 -3.68 -50.98
N HIS A 174 15.51 -3.18 -51.46
CA HIS A 174 16.55 -3.99 -52.10
C HIS A 174 17.62 -4.55 -51.15
N LYS A 175 17.61 -4.22 -49.86
CA LYS A 175 18.49 -4.85 -48.84
C LYS A 175 17.89 -6.09 -48.19
N ILE A 176 16.66 -6.46 -48.56
CA ILE A 176 15.98 -7.68 -48.10
C ILE A 176 16.46 -8.85 -48.98
N ALA A 177 17.76 -9.14 -48.93
CA ALA A 177 18.37 -10.26 -49.64
C ALA A 177 18.74 -11.39 -48.66
N SER A 178 17.87 -11.67 -47.69
CA SER A 178 17.79 -12.94 -46.95
C SER A 178 16.64 -12.88 -45.95
N LEU A 179 15.40 -13.02 -46.42
CA LEU A 179 14.29 -13.32 -45.52
C LEU A 179 14.53 -14.70 -44.89
N PRO A 180 14.36 -14.88 -43.57
CA PRO A 180 14.21 -16.19 -42.97
C PRO A 180 13.14 -16.98 -43.71
N SER A 181 13.34 -18.29 -43.87
CA SER A 181 12.50 -19.20 -44.67
C SER A 181 11.01 -19.22 -44.30
N PHE A 182 10.62 -18.57 -43.21
CA PHE A 182 9.24 -18.39 -42.74
C PHE A 182 8.41 -17.38 -43.57
N PHE A 183 9.03 -16.46 -44.32
CA PHE A 183 8.31 -15.43 -45.09
C PHE A 183 8.16 -15.72 -46.59
N LYS A 184 8.37 -16.96 -47.04
CA LYS A 184 8.07 -17.31 -48.45
C LYS A 184 6.55 -17.18 -48.69
N PRO A 185 6.10 -16.42 -49.71
CA PRO A 185 4.68 -16.32 -50.01
C PRO A 185 4.17 -17.69 -50.47
N PHE A 186 3.08 -18.14 -49.86
CA PHE A 186 2.35 -19.34 -50.28
C PHE A 186 1.81 -19.10 -51.70
N LYS A 187 2.46 -19.68 -52.71
CA LYS A 187 1.98 -19.63 -54.10
C LYS A 187 0.65 -20.38 -54.18
N ARG A 188 -0.45 -19.64 -54.36
CA ARG A 188 -1.76 -20.21 -54.69
C ARG A 188 -1.71 -20.71 -56.15
N GLN A 189 -1.80 -22.01 -56.36
CA GLN A 189 -1.93 -22.61 -57.69
C GLN A 189 -3.34 -22.36 -58.21
N SER A 190 -3.50 -21.48 -59.19
CA SER A 190 -4.69 -21.38 -60.03
C SER A 190 -4.35 -21.97 -61.40
N SER A 191 -4.74 -23.22 -61.64
CA SER A 191 -4.76 -23.81 -62.97
C SER A 191 -6.14 -23.59 -63.59
N LEU A 192 -6.23 -22.67 -64.54
CA LEU A 192 -7.27 -22.66 -65.55
C LEU A 192 -6.58 -22.69 -66.91
N LYS A 193 -6.83 -23.75 -67.68
CA LYS A 193 -6.89 -23.62 -69.13
C LYS A 193 -7.90 -24.62 -69.70
N ALA A 194 -8.86 -24.04 -70.38
CA ALA A 194 -9.96 -24.69 -71.10
C ALA A 194 -9.45 -25.34 -72.38
N GLU A 195 -10.16 -26.37 -72.82
CA GLU A 195 -10.37 -26.66 -74.24
C GLU A 195 -11.77 -27.22 -74.44
N THR A 196 -12.44 -26.69 -75.44
CA THR A 196 -13.84 -26.89 -75.82
C THR A 196 -13.90 -27.98 -76.88
N GLU A 197 -14.73 -29.00 -76.70
CA GLU A 197 -15.35 -29.75 -77.81
C GLU A 197 -16.68 -30.38 -77.33
N VAL A 198 -17.77 -30.07 -78.04
CA VAL A 198 -19.15 -30.61 -77.96
C VAL A 198 -19.45 -31.00 -79.42
N PRO A 199 -20.16 -32.10 -79.79
CA PRO A 199 -21.45 -32.60 -79.26
C PRO A 199 -21.49 -34.16 -79.13
N SER A 200 -22.50 -34.87 -78.63
CA SER A 200 -23.90 -34.93 -79.08
C SER A 200 -24.67 -35.94 -78.21
N ASP A 201 -25.94 -35.63 -77.94
CA ASP A 201 -27.12 -36.52 -78.00
C ASP A 201 -27.36 -37.73 -77.06
N LEU A 202 -28.64 -37.76 -76.62
CA LEU A 202 -29.53 -38.87 -76.25
C LEU A 202 -29.40 -39.41 -74.80
N ASN A 203 -30.37 -39.14 -73.90
CA ASN A 203 -31.68 -39.83 -73.74
C ASN A 203 -31.47 -41.33 -73.43
N HIS A 204 -31.86 -41.93 -72.32
CA HIS A 204 -33.15 -42.02 -71.62
C HIS A 204 -32.83 -42.60 -70.21
N GLY A 205 -33.53 -42.22 -69.16
CA GLY A 205 -34.67 -42.99 -68.65
C GLY A 205 -34.48 -43.27 -67.16
#